data_AF-A0A944CZS4-F1
#
_entry.id   AF-A0A944CZS4-F1
#
_cell.length_a   1.000
_cell.length_b   1.000
_cell.length_c   1.000
_cell.angle_alpha   90.00
_cell.angle_beta   90.00
_cell.angle_gamma   90.00
#
_symmetry.space_group_name_H-M   'P 1'
#
loop_
_entity.id
_entity.type
_entity.pdbx_description
1 polymer ?
#
loop_
_entity_poly.entity_id
_entity_poly.type
_entity_poly.pdbx_seq_one_letter_code
_entity_poly.pdbx_strand_id
1 'polypeptide(L)'
;MADTQTQVVSVTDPQAIAQVQKVMEELWDGAFYEEYYETFRDLEKAVNAHRRELETQYPLILQRYELLMNTARWNNLNRLYEQEFEILFFQNPQGIADRELSEVLDALRYALMQEPVREERDILKQRLRDALARSEALIGQTKIQLADTLVDPTVKNWIKDWKIFVGDREPSSLLLVEYLNASQNIAQLPKETIETVQKIFRVYTELLKSSLTPEGAEEKLIVMNPQTGTFHTFDRGHMTDSGVSIDPKDLELLRRMNGLDASGRPLPVSELLHSTDVFREYAHQVIKEKGVPTEVRAAPAEKKVLANEEITREARSLPKPKETLSMAPAWKSRTPAPLTTPIRKTSTPMPTPTPTPAPSEAMSSAELAQYVVSEMRLLLPSHDVESRFLSLCTRYFDNRISVEEFRDELTKVVEIGGAGLTMADAQRVLVVAQRLRKADFSVPQISVPMPKPRIKAPSLESLQRAMDVNTPVAKKGVQHTQPQVEDIFGNIDAVPAMGTSAWNTLPTTMREASSVKRGPVPVGARSMPTLMGPLDELRAMNLEEFRRLSPRPEEAVKHIANQLRVLEEESVAQKAAGIHAWSQSPLNQLYLRIGRESLDRMMSVDDVIRAQNERKEPTLTIAEFQAIADFNRTLRF
;
A
#
# COMPACT_ATOMS: atom_id res chain seq x y z
N MET A 1 20.53 32.99 16.86
CA MET A 1 19.15 32.63 17.26
C MET A 1 18.50 33.92 17.68
N ALA A 2 17.53 34.39 16.88
CA ALA A 2 16.89 35.67 17.12
C ALA A 2 15.94 35.55 18.31
N ASP A 3 15.77 36.65 19.05
CA ASP A 3 14.80 36.76 20.14
C ASP A 3 13.40 37.01 19.51
N THR A 4 12.93 36.05 18.70
CA THR A 4 11.57 36.01 18.15
C THR A 4 10.59 35.65 19.24
N GLN A 5 10.46 36.54 20.23
CA GLN A 5 9.23 36.63 21.00
C GLN A 5 8.09 36.79 20.00
N THR A 6 7.17 35.83 20.00
CA THR A 6 5.98 35.81 19.16
C THR A 6 5.19 37.09 19.41
N GLN A 7 5.46 38.15 18.63
CA GLN A 7 4.61 39.33 18.61
C GLN A 7 3.20 38.82 18.34
N VAL A 8 2.23 39.28 19.13
CA VAL A 8 0.83 38.85 18.98
C VAL A 8 0.32 39.41 17.66
N VAL A 9 0.52 38.64 16.59
CA VAL A 9 0.16 39.02 15.24
C VAL A 9 -1.37 39.06 15.19
N SER A 10 -1.94 40.20 14.81
CA SER A 10 -3.38 40.35 14.70
C SER A 10 -3.91 39.46 13.58
N VAL A 11 -4.58 38.36 13.91
CA VAL A 11 -5.13 37.40 12.93
C VAL A 11 -6.24 37.98 12.03
N THR A 12 -6.62 39.24 12.24
CA THR A 12 -7.55 39.99 11.38
C THR A 12 -6.85 40.82 10.30
N ASP A 13 -5.52 40.97 10.33
CA ASP A 13 -4.77 41.77 9.37
C ASP A 13 -4.41 40.94 8.11
N PRO A 14 -4.75 41.38 6.88
CA PRO A 14 -4.30 40.73 5.64
C PRO A 14 -2.77 40.60 5.50
N GLN A 15 -1.98 41.52 6.08
CA GLN A 15 -0.51 41.47 6.07
C GLN A 15 0.03 40.43 7.06
N ALA A 16 -0.68 40.16 8.17
CA ALA A 16 -0.33 39.12 9.12
C ALA A 16 -0.22 37.74 8.47
N ILE A 17 -1.17 37.37 7.59
CA ILE A 17 -1.12 36.10 6.87
C ILE A 17 0.19 35.98 6.09
N ALA A 18 0.57 37.01 5.33
CA ALA A 18 1.76 36.98 4.50
C ALA A 18 3.05 36.90 5.34
N GLN A 19 3.09 37.58 6.49
CA GLN A 19 4.21 37.49 7.42
C GLN A 19 4.32 36.10 8.07
N VAL A 20 3.20 35.53 8.54
CA VAL A 20 3.17 34.20 9.15
C VAL A 20 3.51 33.13 8.12
N GLN A 21 2.94 33.19 6.92
CA GLN A 21 3.27 32.29 5.81
C GLN A 21 4.79 32.32 5.53
N LYS A 22 5.37 33.51 5.38
CA LYS A 22 6.81 33.67 5.16
C LYS A 22 7.65 33.07 6.29
N VAL A 23 7.30 33.32 7.56
CA VAL A 23 8.01 32.73 8.71
C VAL A 23 7.92 31.21 8.70
N MET A 24 6.76 30.66 8.35
CA MET A 24 6.57 29.22 8.23
C MET A 24 7.40 28.61 7.08
N GLU A 25 7.47 29.27 5.93
CA GLU A 25 8.34 28.89 4.80
C GLU A 25 9.83 28.93 5.22
N GLU A 26 10.29 30.01 5.86
CA GLU A 26 11.68 30.15 6.35
C GLU A 26 12.06 29.09 7.40
N LEU A 27 11.13 28.72 8.30
CA LEU A 27 11.36 27.68 9.31
C LEU A 27 11.39 26.26 8.70
N TRP A 28 10.53 25.99 7.71
CA TRP A 28 10.50 24.71 7.00
C TRP A 28 11.79 24.49 6.20
N ASP A 29 12.18 25.46 5.37
CA ASP A 29 13.39 25.39 4.53
C ASP A 29 14.68 25.38 5.37
N GLY A 30 14.66 26.00 6.54
CA GLY A 30 15.76 25.98 7.51
C GLY A 30 15.91 24.68 8.30
N ALA A 31 15.03 23.69 8.08
CA ALA A 31 14.93 22.44 8.86
C ALA A 31 14.67 22.63 10.37
N PHE A 32 14.05 23.76 10.75
CA PHE A 32 13.64 24.08 12.11
C PHE A 32 12.27 23.45 12.43
N TYR A 33 12.20 22.13 12.35
CA TYR A 33 10.93 21.37 12.42
C TYR A 33 10.18 21.52 13.75
N GLU A 34 10.88 21.78 14.86
CA GLU A 34 10.23 21.99 16.16
C GLU A 34 9.58 23.37 16.21
N GLU A 35 10.35 24.40 15.90
CA GLU A 35 9.90 25.80 15.85
C GLU A 35 8.80 25.99 14.79
N TYR A 36 8.86 25.28 13.67
CA TYR A 36 7.81 25.20 12.66
C TYR A 36 6.50 24.63 13.23
N TYR A 37 6.58 23.53 13.98
CA TYR A 37 5.44 22.89 14.61
C TYR A 37 4.83 23.75 15.73
N GLU A 38 5.66 24.35 16.59
CA GLU A 38 5.23 25.29 17.63
C GLU A 38 4.53 26.51 17.00
N THR A 39 5.12 27.12 15.98
CA THR A 39 4.54 28.25 15.23
C THR A 39 3.19 27.88 14.61
N PHE A 40 3.08 26.67 14.02
CA PHE A 40 1.83 26.15 13.49
C PHE A 40 0.74 26.01 14.58
N ARG A 41 1.08 25.44 15.75
CA ARG A 41 0.12 25.23 16.85
C ARG A 41 -0.31 26.55 17.51
N ASP A 42 0.59 27.51 17.64
CA ASP A 42 0.24 28.86 18.13
C ASP A 42 -0.65 29.60 17.12
N LEU A 43 -0.38 29.48 15.81
CA LEU A 43 -1.25 30.01 14.77
C LEU A 43 -2.65 29.39 14.82
N GLU A 44 -2.74 28.06 14.86
CA GLU A 44 -4.00 27.32 14.93
C GLU A 44 -4.83 27.74 16.14
N LYS A 45 -4.19 27.90 17.31
CA LYS A 45 -4.81 28.39 18.54
C LYS A 45 -5.29 29.84 18.38
N ALA A 46 -4.51 30.72 17.77
CA ALA A 46 -4.85 32.13 17.56
C ALA A 46 -6.02 32.31 16.59
N VAL A 47 -6.04 31.57 15.48
CA VAL A 47 -7.13 31.55 14.49
C VAL A 47 -8.40 30.98 15.12
N ASN A 48 -8.31 29.86 15.86
CA ASN A 48 -9.47 29.27 16.54
C ASN A 48 -10.07 30.19 17.62
N ALA A 49 -9.25 30.95 18.34
CA ALA A 49 -9.73 31.94 19.32
C ALA A 49 -10.58 33.06 18.68
N HIS A 50 -10.31 33.42 17.43
CA HIS A 50 -11.02 34.47 16.68
C HIS A 50 -11.97 33.92 15.61
N ARG A 51 -12.20 32.60 15.55
CA ARG A 51 -12.84 31.94 14.40
C ARG A 51 -14.20 32.54 14.03
N ARG A 52 -15.07 32.82 15.01
CA ARG A 52 -16.39 33.44 14.77
C ARG A 52 -16.29 34.84 14.16
N GLU A 53 -15.29 35.62 14.55
CA GLU A 53 -15.06 36.96 13.99
C GLU A 53 -14.54 36.84 12.55
N LEU A 54 -13.59 35.94 12.31
CA LEU A 54 -13.06 35.66 10.98
C LEU A 54 -14.14 35.10 10.03
N GLU A 55 -14.98 34.16 10.49
CA GLU A 55 -16.14 33.63 9.76
C GLU A 55 -17.14 34.73 9.35
N THR A 56 -17.39 35.70 10.25
CA THR A 56 -18.43 36.73 10.07
C THR A 56 -17.95 37.96 9.30
N GLN A 57 -16.74 38.44 9.61
CA GLN A 57 -16.22 39.72 9.11
C GLN A 57 -15.15 39.54 8.02
N TYR A 58 -14.38 38.45 8.06
CA TYR A 58 -13.18 38.26 7.22
C TYR A 58 -13.08 36.85 6.59
N PRO A 59 -14.13 36.33 5.91
CA PRO A 59 -14.16 34.94 5.46
C PRO A 59 -13.02 34.57 4.49
N LEU A 60 -12.56 35.52 3.67
CA LEU A 60 -11.41 35.33 2.78
C LEU A 60 -10.07 35.24 3.55
N ILE A 61 -9.95 35.91 4.70
CA ILE A 61 -8.78 35.82 5.59
C ILE A 61 -8.78 34.44 6.25
N LEU A 62 -9.95 33.99 6.75
CA LEU A 62 -10.11 32.65 7.30
C LEU A 62 -9.72 31.56 6.30
N GLN A 63 -10.22 31.63 5.07
CA GLN A 63 -9.90 30.66 4.02
C GLN A 63 -8.39 30.56 3.74
N ARG A 64 -7.67 31.69 3.77
CA ARG A 64 -6.20 31.71 3.62
C ARG A 64 -5.48 31.10 4.82
N TYR A 65 -5.96 31.34 6.05
CA TYR A 65 -5.43 30.66 7.23
C TYR A 65 -5.72 29.16 7.21
N GLU A 66 -6.90 28.73 6.77
CA GLU A 66 -7.23 27.31 6.65
C GLU A 66 -6.33 26.62 5.62
N LEU A 67 -6.08 27.24 4.46
CA LEU A 67 -5.10 26.75 3.50
C LEU A 67 -3.70 26.61 4.12
N LEU A 68 -3.19 27.67 4.79
CA LEU A 68 -1.87 27.67 5.42
C LEU A 68 -1.76 26.60 6.53
N MET A 69 -2.78 26.46 7.38
CA MET A 69 -2.85 25.43 8.41
C MET A 69 -2.91 24.02 7.81
N ASN A 70 -3.60 23.83 6.68
CA ASN A 70 -3.65 22.53 6.00
C ASN A 70 -2.29 22.16 5.39
N THR A 71 -1.60 23.12 4.74
CA THR A 71 -0.21 22.93 4.29
C THR A 71 0.70 22.54 5.45
N ALA A 72 0.56 23.21 6.61
CA ALA A 72 1.33 22.95 7.81
C ALA A 72 1.01 21.59 8.48
N ARG A 73 -0.24 21.15 8.44
CA ARG A 73 -0.65 19.79 8.88
C ARG A 73 -0.02 18.71 8.00
N TRP A 74 -0.01 18.90 6.67
CA TRP A 74 0.67 17.98 5.75
C TRP A 74 2.19 17.96 5.94
N ASN A 75 2.83 19.10 6.25
CA ASN A 75 4.26 19.16 6.61
C ASN A 75 4.57 18.44 7.94
N ASN A 76 3.65 18.50 8.91
CA ASN A 76 3.80 17.91 10.24
C ASN A 76 3.05 16.58 10.40
N LEU A 77 2.84 15.82 9.31
CA LEU A 77 1.96 14.65 9.32
C LEU A 77 2.34 13.65 10.43
N ASN A 78 3.63 13.45 10.68
CA ASN A 78 4.17 12.59 11.73
C ASN A 78 3.97 13.09 13.19
N ARG A 79 3.46 14.30 13.39
CA ARG A 79 3.23 14.96 14.69
C ARG A 79 1.75 15.22 15.00
N LEU A 80 0.85 14.89 14.08
CA LEU A 80 -0.59 15.04 14.27
C LEU A 80 -1.15 13.98 15.22
N TYR A 81 -2.28 14.28 15.87
CA TYR A 81 -3.07 13.29 16.61
C TYR A 81 -3.95 12.49 15.65
N GLU A 82 -4.28 11.24 16.00
CA GLU A 82 -5.03 10.30 15.14
C GLU A 82 -6.28 10.92 14.46
N GLN A 83 -7.06 11.68 15.23
CA GLN A 83 -8.29 12.34 14.79
C GLN A 83 -8.03 13.45 13.75
N GLU A 84 -6.89 14.12 13.83
CA GLU A 84 -6.48 15.17 12.90
C GLU A 84 -6.13 14.58 11.52
N PHE A 85 -5.58 13.36 11.46
CA PHE A 85 -5.35 12.68 10.19
C PHE A 85 -6.66 12.36 9.47
N GLU A 86 -7.65 11.79 10.17
CA GLU A 86 -8.93 11.43 9.56
C GLU A 86 -9.60 12.70 8.99
N ILE A 87 -9.57 13.81 9.73
CA ILE A 87 -10.07 15.11 9.29
C ILE A 87 -9.27 15.64 8.09
N LEU A 88 -7.94 15.55 8.10
CA LEU A 88 -7.07 16.04 7.02
C LEU A 88 -7.31 15.28 5.71
N PHE A 89 -7.38 13.94 5.76
CA PHE A 89 -7.62 13.08 4.61
C PHE A 89 -9.07 13.20 4.09
N PHE A 90 -10.05 13.46 4.98
CA PHE A 90 -11.45 13.66 4.61
C PHE A 90 -11.70 15.04 3.99
N GLN A 91 -11.20 16.11 4.60
CA GLN A 91 -11.51 17.49 4.20
C GLN A 91 -10.54 18.05 3.17
N ASN A 92 -9.24 17.73 3.27
CA ASN A 92 -8.17 18.39 2.52
C ASN A 92 -7.19 17.40 1.84
N PRO A 93 -7.67 16.39 1.10
CA PRO A 93 -6.80 15.45 0.38
C PRO A 93 -6.01 16.12 -0.76
N GLN A 94 -6.31 17.36 -1.14
CA GLN A 94 -5.54 18.11 -2.14
C GLN A 94 -4.08 18.34 -1.74
N GLY A 95 -3.75 18.34 -0.43
CA GLY A 95 -2.35 18.38 0.00
C GLY A 95 -1.53 17.14 -0.40
N ILE A 96 -2.17 16.05 -0.86
CA ILE A 96 -1.48 14.93 -1.55
C ILE A 96 -1.06 15.34 -2.97
N ALA A 97 -1.85 16.18 -3.63
CA ALA A 97 -1.62 16.64 -5.00
C ALA A 97 -0.49 17.68 -5.07
N ASP A 98 -0.51 18.62 -4.13
CA ASP A 98 0.38 19.79 -4.02
C ASP A 98 1.84 19.43 -3.68
N ARG A 99 2.15 18.14 -3.49
CA ARG A 99 3.42 17.63 -2.97
C ARG A 99 4.08 16.60 -3.87
N GLU A 100 5.36 16.37 -3.63
CA GLU A 100 6.07 15.22 -4.19
C GLU A 100 5.56 13.94 -3.51
N LEU A 101 5.39 12.85 -4.27
CA LEU A 101 4.70 11.67 -3.76
C LEU A 101 5.54 10.91 -2.72
N SER A 102 6.86 10.87 -2.87
CA SER A 102 7.72 10.21 -1.89
C SER A 102 7.69 10.92 -0.54
N GLU A 103 7.69 12.27 -0.53
CA GLU A 103 7.48 13.08 0.69
C GLU A 103 6.18 12.69 1.42
N VAL A 104 5.05 12.62 0.71
CA VAL A 104 3.74 12.26 1.31
C VAL A 104 3.76 10.84 1.87
N LEU A 105 4.32 9.88 1.14
CA LEU A 105 4.38 8.48 1.56
C LEU A 105 5.35 8.24 2.72
N ASP A 106 6.44 9.01 2.81
CA ASP A 106 7.37 8.91 3.92
C ASP A 106 6.89 9.68 5.15
N ALA A 107 6.23 10.83 4.99
CA ALA A 107 5.53 11.50 6.10
C ALA A 107 4.41 10.62 6.69
N LEU A 108 3.64 9.92 5.84
CA LEU A 108 2.62 8.94 6.24
C LEU A 108 3.25 7.73 6.94
N ARG A 109 4.38 7.22 6.43
CA ARG A 109 5.17 6.15 7.08
C ARG A 109 5.61 6.55 8.48
N TYR A 110 6.19 7.74 8.66
CA TYR A 110 6.64 8.22 9.97
C TYR A 110 5.49 8.46 10.95
N ALA A 111 4.31 8.84 10.45
CA ALA A 111 3.08 8.92 11.24
C ALA A 111 2.60 7.55 11.72
N LEU A 112 2.50 6.58 10.80
CA LEU A 112 2.10 5.21 11.14
C LEU A 112 3.07 4.54 12.12
N MET A 113 4.37 4.86 12.04
CA MET A 113 5.38 4.39 13.00
C MET A 113 5.25 4.97 14.41
N GLN A 114 4.45 6.04 14.63
CA GLN A 114 4.14 6.52 15.99
C GLN A 114 3.27 5.53 16.76
N GLU A 115 2.48 4.70 16.07
CA GLU A 115 1.73 3.59 16.66
C GLU A 115 2.65 2.36 16.75
N PRO A 116 3.06 1.90 17.94
CA PRO A 116 3.96 0.76 18.09
C PRO A 116 3.31 -0.59 17.71
N VAL A 117 1.98 -0.72 17.76
CA VAL A 117 1.27 -1.98 17.49
C VAL A 117 0.85 -2.04 16.02
N ARG A 118 1.38 -3.02 15.26
CA ARG A 118 1.14 -3.13 13.81
C ARG A 118 -0.33 -3.37 13.45
N GLU A 119 -1.07 -4.06 14.31
CA GLU A 119 -2.50 -4.28 14.19
C GLU A 119 -3.30 -2.96 14.30
N GLU A 120 -2.91 -2.07 15.22
CA GLU A 120 -3.52 -0.74 15.38
C GLU A 120 -3.15 0.20 14.21
N ARG A 121 -1.97 0.04 13.60
CA ARG A 121 -1.64 0.73 12.33
C ARG A 121 -2.58 0.36 11.20
N ASP A 122 -3.02 -0.90 11.10
CA ASP A 122 -3.97 -1.31 10.06
C ASP A 122 -5.36 -0.73 10.31
N ILE A 123 -5.76 -0.57 11.57
CA ILE A 123 -6.97 0.17 11.98
C ILE A 123 -6.85 1.65 11.58
N LEU A 124 -5.71 2.29 11.84
CA LEU A 124 -5.46 3.67 11.42
C LEU A 124 -5.48 3.79 9.89
N LYS A 125 -4.76 2.94 9.16
CA LYS A 125 -4.79 2.87 7.68
C LYS A 125 -6.22 2.74 7.16
N GLN A 126 -7.05 1.89 7.77
CA GLN A 126 -8.46 1.77 7.41
C GLN A 126 -9.22 3.08 7.59
N ARG A 127 -9.08 3.75 8.73
CA ARG A 127 -9.72 5.08 8.97
C ARG A 127 -9.30 6.11 7.91
N LEU A 128 -8.03 6.12 7.48
CA LEU A 128 -7.55 7.02 6.42
C LEU A 128 -8.12 6.67 5.03
N ARG A 129 -8.25 5.37 4.71
CA ARG A 129 -8.93 4.93 3.48
C ARG A 129 -10.40 5.33 3.49
N ASP A 130 -11.08 5.20 4.63
CA ASP A 130 -12.49 5.54 4.79
C ASP A 130 -12.73 7.05 4.82
N ALA A 131 -11.75 7.85 5.31
CA ALA A 131 -11.73 9.30 5.17
C ALA A 131 -11.67 9.72 3.69
N LEU A 132 -10.71 9.19 2.92
CA LEU A 132 -10.61 9.45 1.48
C LEU A 132 -11.87 8.99 0.73
N ALA A 133 -12.35 7.79 0.99
CA ALA A 133 -13.54 7.23 0.33
C ALA A 133 -14.85 7.96 0.67
N ARG A 134 -14.87 8.81 1.70
CA ARG A 134 -15.98 9.71 2.03
C ARG A 134 -15.76 11.15 1.55
N SER A 135 -14.54 11.54 1.18
CA SER A 135 -14.18 12.92 0.87
C SER A 135 -14.94 13.48 -0.35
N GLU A 136 -15.60 14.61 -0.14
CA GLU A 136 -16.32 15.37 -1.18
C GLU A 136 -15.44 16.43 -1.85
N ALA A 137 -14.12 16.45 -1.61
CA ALA A 137 -13.21 17.35 -2.29
C ALA A 137 -13.15 17.02 -3.79
N LEU A 138 -13.27 18.04 -4.65
CA LEU A 138 -13.31 17.90 -6.11
C LEU A 138 -11.90 17.74 -6.69
N ILE A 139 -11.71 16.78 -7.61
CA ILE A 139 -10.50 16.59 -8.42
C ILE A 139 -10.88 16.83 -9.89
N GLY A 140 -10.58 18.03 -10.39
CA GLY A 140 -10.99 18.47 -11.73
C GLY A 140 -12.38 19.12 -11.77
N GLN A 141 -12.78 19.55 -12.97
CA GLN A 141 -14.03 20.30 -13.21
C GLN A 141 -15.09 19.49 -13.99
N THR A 142 -14.67 18.47 -14.73
CA THR A 142 -15.55 17.64 -15.57
C THR A 142 -16.23 16.56 -14.73
N LYS A 143 -17.55 16.39 -14.88
CA LYS A 143 -18.28 15.26 -14.26
C LYS A 143 -17.76 13.93 -14.80
N ILE A 144 -17.70 12.91 -13.95
CA ILE A 144 -17.28 11.55 -14.32
C ILE A 144 -18.50 10.62 -14.50
N GLN A 145 -18.38 9.69 -15.42
CA GLN A 145 -19.37 8.65 -15.68
C GLN A 145 -19.13 7.49 -14.72
N LEU A 146 -20.03 7.32 -13.75
CA LEU A 146 -20.04 6.20 -12.81
C LEU A 146 -21.22 5.28 -13.14
N ALA A 147 -20.92 4.11 -13.73
CA ALA A 147 -21.92 3.23 -14.36
C ALA A 147 -22.79 4.03 -15.36
N ASP A 148 -24.10 4.12 -15.13
CA ASP A 148 -25.04 4.86 -15.99
C ASP A 148 -25.27 6.32 -15.58
N THR A 149 -24.54 6.84 -14.58
CA THR A 149 -24.77 8.18 -14.00
C THR A 149 -23.57 9.12 -14.13
N LEU A 150 -23.82 10.38 -14.51
CA LEU A 150 -22.83 11.46 -14.42
C LEU A 150 -22.83 12.05 -13.00
N VAL A 151 -21.70 11.93 -12.30
CA VAL A 151 -21.51 12.41 -10.93
C VAL A 151 -20.40 13.46 -10.86
N ASP A 152 -20.43 14.29 -9.83
CA ASP A 152 -19.37 15.28 -9.60
C ASP A 152 -18.03 14.58 -9.30
N PRO A 153 -16.88 15.13 -9.76
CA PRO A 153 -15.58 14.46 -9.72
C PRO A 153 -14.93 14.53 -8.32
N THR A 154 -15.65 14.13 -7.27
CA THR A 154 -15.14 14.09 -5.90
C THR A 154 -14.18 12.92 -5.70
N VAL A 155 -13.24 13.04 -4.76
CA VAL A 155 -12.30 11.97 -4.35
C VAL A 155 -13.04 10.66 -4.08
N LYS A 156 -14.17 10.73 -3.36
CA LYS A 156 -15.12 9.63 -3.13
C LYS A 156 -15.62 8.97 -4.42
N ASN A 157 -16.03 9.74 -5.42
CA ASN A 157 -16.54 9.20 -6.67
C ASN A 157 -15.42 8.64 -7.57
N TRP A 158 -14.23 9.26 -7.56
CA TRP A 158 -13.02 8.70 -8.18
C TRP A 158 -12.63 7.35 -7.55
N ILE A 159 -12.61 7.24 -6.21
CA ILE A 159 -12.32 5.98 -5.52
C ILE A 159 -13.38 4.90 -5.83
N LYS A 160 -14.65 5.28 -6.02
CA LYS A 160 -15.69 4.35 -6.51
C LYS A 160 -15.42 3.88 -7.93
N ASP A 161 -15.07 4.78 -8.85
CA ASP A 161 -14.76 4.42 -10.24
C ASP A 161 -13.56 3.46 -10.32
N TRP A 162 -12.51 3.76 -9.56
CA TRP A 162 -11.36 2.87 -9.37
C TRP A 162 -11.75 1.50 -8.79
N LYS A 163 -12.59 1.45 -7.75
CA LYS A 163 -13.08 0.18 -7.18
C LYS A 163 -13.90 -0.64 -8.19
N ILE A 164 -14.77 0.00 -8.97
CA ILE A 164 -15.55 -0.66 -10.04
C ILE A 164 -14.60 -1.23 -11.11
N PHE A 165 -13.58 -0.46 -11.50
CA PHE A 165 -12.58 -0.93 -12.45
C PHE A 165 -11.76 -2.10 -11.93
N VAL A 166 -11.30 -2.04 -10.68
CA VAL A 166 -10.51 -3.11 -10.07
C VAL A 166 -11.33 -4.40 -9.96
N GLY A 167 -12.58 -4.32 -9.49
CA GLY A 167 -13.43 -5.48 -9.24
C GLY A 167 -12.85 -6.37 -8.15
N ASP A 168 -12.88 -7.69 -8.35
CA ASP A 168 -12.35 -8.69 -7.42
C ASP A 168 -10.81 -8.85 -7.49
N ARG A 169 -10.11 -8.00 -8.26
CA ARG A 169 -8.66 -8.07 -8.47
C ARG A 169 -7.89 -7.42 -7.32
N GLU A 170 -6.71 -7.93 -6.99
CA GLU A 170 -5.85 -7.30 -5.97
C GLU A 170 -5.30 -5.94 -6.47
N PRO A 171 -5.54 -4.82 -5.76
CA PRO A 171 -5.04 -3.50 -6.13
C PRO A 171 -3.51 -3.46 -6.23
N SER A 172 -2.98 -3.03 -7.39
CA SER A 172 -1.54 -2.96 -7.62
C SER A 172 -1.17 -1.78 -8.51
N SER A 173 0.09 -1.34 -8.47
CA SER A 173 0.60 -0.27 -9.33
C SER A 173 0.39 -0.57 -10.82
N LEU A 174 0.41 -1.85 -11.23
CA LEU A 174 0.14 -2.25 -12.60
C LEU A 174 -1.34 -2.05 -12.99
N LEU A 175 -2.29 -2.38 -12.10
CA LEU A 175 -3.70 -2.07 -12.33
C LEU A 175 -3.96 -0.57 -12.37
N LEU A 176 -3.19 0.23 -11.62
CA LEU A 176 -3.31 1.69 -11.66
C LEU A 176 -2.89 2.24 -13.03
N VAL A 177 -1.79 1.74 -13.63
CA VAL A 177 -1.42 2.08 -15.04
C VAL A 177 -2.55 1.71 -15.99
N GLU A 178 -3.08 0.50 -15.85
CA GLU A 178 -4.15 -0.02 -16.71
C GLU A 178 -5.41 0.85 -16.64
N TYR A 179 -5.80 1.29 -15.44
CA TYR A 179 -6.91 2.21 -15.24
C TYR A 179 -6.65 3.59 -15.85
N LEU A 180 -5.48 4.18 -15.58
CA LEU A 180 -5.11 5.50 -16.11
C LEU A 180 -5.09 5.51 -17.65
N ASN A 181 -4.76 4.38 -18.28
CA ASN A 181 -4.77 4.24 -19.74
C ASN A 181 -6.12 3.82 -20.34
N ALA A 182 -6.96 3.07 -19.59
CA ALA A 182 -8.20 2.48 -20.12
C ALA A 182 -9.49 3.18 -19.69
N SER A 183 -9.47 4.01 -18.64
CA SER A 183 -10.66 4.69 -18.13
C SER A 183 -11.07 5.86 -19.03
N GLN A 184 -12.32 5.83 -19.49
CA GLN A 184 -12.92 6.93 -20.26
C GLN A 184 -13.00 8.24 -19.45
N ASN A 185 -13.09 8.14 -18.12
CA ASN A 185 -13.08 9.29 -17.21
C ASN A 185 -11.70 9.97 -17.19
N ILE A 186 -10.62 9.20 -17.25
CA ILE A 186 -9.25 9.72 -17.26
C ILE A 186 -8.87 10.32 -18.61
N ALA A 187 -9.30 9.72 -19.72
CA ALA A 187 -8.98 10.15 -21.08
C ALA A 187 -9.43 11.60 -21.43
N GLN A 188 -10.34 12.19 -20.64
CA GLN A 188 -10.86 13.55 -20.83
C GLN A 188 -10.20 14.59 -19.91
N LEU A 189 -9.26 14.19 -19.03
CA LEU A 189 -8.67 15.08 -18.03
C LEU A 189 -7.43 15.83 -18.54
N PRO A 190 -7.18 17.05 -18.03
CA PRO A 190 -5.86 17.69 -18.13
C PRO A 190 -4.78 16.87 -17.41
N LYS A 191 -3.55 16.88 -17.94
CA LYS A 191 -2.40 16.13 -17.39
C LYS A 191 -2.21 16.35 -15.87
N GLU A 192 -2.32 17.59 -15.41
CA GLU A 192 -2.20 17.96 -14.00
C GLU A 192 -3.24 17.24 -13.13
N THR A 193 -4.49 17.14 -13.61
CA THR A 193 -5.57 16.44 -12.90
C THR A 193 -5.36 14.92 -12.90
N ILE A 194 -4.80 14.36 -13.98
CA ILE A 194 -4.41 12.94 -14.02
C ILE A 194 -3.33 12.66 -12.97
N GLU A 195 -2.34 13.55 -12.83
CA GLU A 195 -1.31 13.45 -11.80
C GLU A 195 -1.91 13.49 -10.38
N THR A 196 -2.86 14.40 -10.12
CA THR A 196 -3.61 14.44 -8.85
C THR A 196 -4.32 13.12 -8.54
N VAL A 197 -5.10 12.59 -9.49
CA VAL A 197 -5.80 11.30 -9.32
C VAL A 197 -4.80 10.17 -9.07
N GLN A 198 -3.70 10.13 -9.83
CA GLN A 198 -2.63 9.13 -9.65
C GLN A 198 -1.98 9.19 -8.25
N LYS A 199 -1.64 10.39 -7.75
CA LYS A 199 -1.05 10.54 -6.40
C LYS A 199 -2.01 10.06 -5.32
N ILE A 200 -3.28 10.47 -5.38
CA ILE A 200 -4.32 10.08 -4.42
C ILE A 200 -4.56 8.56 -4.45
N PHE A 201 -4.62 7.94 -5.63
CA PHE A 201 -4.77 6.50 -5.74
C PHE A 201 -3.54 5.73 -5.26
N ARG A 202 -2.32 6.25 -5.48
CA ARG A 202 -1.12 5.63 -4.89
C ARG A 202 -1.15 5.65 -3.37
N VAL A 203 -1.47 6.80 -2.75
CA VAL A 203 -1.66 6.87 -1.29
C VAL A 203 -2.76 5.89 -0.84
N TYR A 204 -3.89 5.83 -1.54
CA TYR A 204 -4.96 4.87 -1.25
C TYR A 204 -4.50 3.40 -1.33
N THR A 205 -3.69 3.04 -2.34
CA THR A 205 -3.14 1.68 -2.50
C THR A 205 -2.03 1.34 -1.50
N GLU A 206 -1.19 2.30 -1.11
CA GLU A 206 -0.20 2.07 -0.04
C GLU A 206 -0.91 1.86 1.30
N LEU A 207 -1.97 2.63 1.58
CA LEU A 207 -2.82 2.40 2.75
C LEU A 207 -3.53 1.04 2.74
N LEU A 208 -3.74 0.39 1.59
CA LEU A 208 -4.37 -0.94 1.51
C LEU A 208 -3.43 -2.08 1.98
N LYS A 209 -2.11 -1.86 1.96
CA LYS A 209 -1.13 -2.89 2.37
C LYS A 209 -1.08 -3.00 3.89
N SER A 210 -1.31 -4.20 4.42
CA SER A 210 -1.27 -4.44 5.87
C SER A 210 0.14 -4.27 6.45
N SER A 211 0.26 -3.59 7.59
CA SER A 211 1.50 -3.42 8.37
C SER A 211 2.07 -4.74 8.90
N LEU A 212 1.29 -5.83 8.86
CA LEU A 212 1.72 -7.19 9.16
C LEU A 212 2.40 -7.87 7.96
N THR A 213 2.15 -7.39 6.74
CA THR A 213 2.80 -7.91 5.52
C THR A 213 4.16 -7.25 5.30
N PRO A 214 5.13 -7.96 4.69
CA PRO A 214 6.40 -7.37 4.30
C PRO A 214 6.24 -6.14 3.37
N GLU A 215 5.24 -6.14 2.50
CA GLU A 215 4.95 -5.09 1.52
C GLU A 215 4.38 -3.82 2.16
N GLY A 216 3.60 -3.96 3.24
CA GLY A 216 2.95 -2.87 3.95
C GLY A 216 3.62 -2.43 5.25
N ALA A 217 4.67 -3.12 5.69
CA ALA A 217 5.42 -2.77 6.91
C ALA A 217 6.15 -1.43 6.76
N GLU A 218 6.02 -0.57 7.78
CA GLU A 218 6.64 0.76 7.79
C GLU A 218 8.11 0.73 8.20
N GLU A 219 8.61 -0.32 8.85
CA GLU A 219 10.02 -0.43 9.21
C GLU A 219 10.88 -0.91 8.03
N LYS A 220 12.04 -0.26 7.83
CA LYS A 220 13.15 -0.88 7.06
C LYS A 220 13.72 -2.02 7.90
N LEU A 221 13.46 -3.26 7.51
CA LEU A 221 14.01 -4.42 8.19
C LEU A 221 15.39 -4.75 7.62
N ILE A 222 16.44 -4.72 8.44
CA ILE A 222 17.77 -5.17 8.01
C ILE A 222 17.85 -6.68 8.25
N VAL A 223 17.87 -7.45 7.16
CA VAL A 223 17.93 -8.91 7.16
C VAL A 223 19.31 -9.35 6.72
N MET A 224 20.03 -10.05 7.59
CA MET A 224 21.34 -10.61 7.26
C MET A 224 21.16 -11.97 6.58
N ASN A 225 21.75 -12.15 5.40
CA ASN A 225 21.75 -13.44 4.72
C ASN A 225 22.83 -14.35 5.33
N PRO A 226 22.47 -15.47 6.00
CA PRO A 226 23.45 -16.31 6.69
C PRO A 226 24.33 -17.11 5.74
N GLN A 227 23.96 -17.27 4.46
CA GLN A 227 24.81 -17.94 3.47
C GLN A 227 25.95 -17.05 2.99
N THR A 228 25.68 -15.77 2.72
CA THR A 228 26.65 -14.82 2.13
C THR A 228 27.32 -13.92 3.16
N GLY A 229 26.69 -13.69 4.32
CA GLY A 229 27.11 -12.69 5.30
C GLY A 229 26.76 -11.26 4.90
N THR A 230 26.05 -11.06 3.80
CA THR A 230 25.61 -9.74 3.33
C THR A 230 24.35 -9.30 4.08
N PHE A 231 24.31 -8.02 4.46
CA PHE A 231 23.08 -7.41 4.97
C PHE A 231 22.24 -6.93 3.80
N HIS A 232 20.96 -7.27 3.82
CA HIS A 232 19.96 -6.72 2.92
C HIS A 232 19.03 -5.81 3.69
N THR A 233 18.72 -4.64 3.13
CA THR A 233 17.62 -3.81 3.62
C THR A 233 16.35 -4.24 2.91
N PHE A 234 15.33 -4.57 3.69
CA PHE A 234 14.00 -4.91 3.21
C PHE A 234 13.06 -3.73 3.48
N ASP A 235 12.49 -3.16 2.44
CA ASP A 235 11.68 -1.93 2.48
C ASP A 235 10.50 -2.07 1.50
N ARG A 236 9.25 -2.02 2.00
CA ARG A 236 8.01 -2.16 1.23
C ARG A 236 8.02 -3.32 0.20
N GLY A 237 8.40 -4.53 0.63
CA GLY A 237 8.47 -5.71 -0.26
C GLY A 237 9.76 -5.84 -1.08
N HIS A 238 10.60 -4.80 -1.12
CA HIS A 238 11.84 -4.79 -1.89
C HIS A 238 13.05 -5.12 -1.01
N MET A 239 13.80 -6.15 -1.40
CA MET A 239 15.07 -6.50 -0.77
C MET A 239 16.25 -5.94 -1.57
N THR A 240 16.95 -4.96 -1.02
CA THR A 240 18.17 -4.37 -1.58
C THR A 240 19.40 -4.85 -0.82
N ASP A 241 20.46 -5.26 -1.51
CA ASP A 241 21.76 -5.49 -0.88
C ASP A 241 22.32 -4.15 -0.38
N SER A 242 22.78 -4.10 0.87
CA SER A 242 23.40 -2.92 1.46
C SER A 242 24.85 -2.72 1.01
N GLY A 243 25.47 -3.73 0.40
CA GLY A 243 26.91 -3.77 0.11
C GLY A 243 27.77 -4.00 1.35
N VAL A 244 27.18 -4.18 2.53
CA VAL A 244 27.88 -4.49 3.78
C VAL A 244 27.90 -6.00 3.99
N SER A 245 29.08 -6.57 4.22
CA SER A 245 29.27 -7.96 4.64
C SER A 245 29.99 -8.04 5.98
N ILE A 246 29.63 -9.03 6.81
CA ILE A 246 30.38 -9.36 8.03
C ILE A 246 31.78 -9.92 7.72
N ASP A 247 32.67 -9.94 8.72
CA ASP A 247 34.01 -10.55 8.59
C ASP A 247 33.89 -12.05 8.25
N PRO A 248 34.77 -12.62 7.41
CA PRO A 248 34.73 -14.04 7.06
C PRO A 248 34.74 -15.02 8.25
N LYS A 249 35.33 -14.65 9.39
CA LYS A 249 35.31 -15.49 10.62
C LYS A 249 33.93 -15.50 11.27
N ASP A 250 33.32 -14.31 11.37
CA ASP A 250 31.97 -14.16 11.92
C ASP A 250 30.93 -14.79 10.98
N LEU A 251 31.20 -14.82 9.66
CA LEU A 251 30.40 -15.55 8.68
C LEU A 251 30.44 -17.07 8.89
N GLU A 252 31.59 -17.66 9.18
CA GLU A 252 31.64 -19.10 9.48
C GLU A 252 30.82 -19.44 10.73
N LEU A 253 30.93 -18.62 11.78
CA LEU A 253 30.11 -18.78 12.99
C LEU A 253 28.61 -18.62 12.67
N LEU A 254 28.24 -17.56 11.96
CA LEU A 254 26.84 -17.28 11.60
C LEU A 254 26.24 -18.42 10.78
N ARG A 255 27.00 -18.96 9.82
CA ARG A 255 26.61 -20.15 9.06
C ARG A 255 26.31 -21.30 10.02
N ARG A 256 27.23 -21.66 10.91
CA ARG A 256 27.02 -22.73 11.90
C ARG A 256 25.82 -22.49 12.82
N MET A 257 25.58 -21.25 13.26
CA MET A 257 24.40 -20.87 14.06
C MET A 257 23.08 -21.09 13.32
N ASN A 258 23.07 -20.91 12.00
CA ASN A 258 21.91 -21.13 11.13
C ASN A 258 21.86 -22.56 10.56
N GLY A 259 22.65 -23.49 11.11
CA GLY A 259 22.69 -24.88 10.64
C GLY A 259 23.35 -25.05 9.27
N LEU A 260 24.30 -24.19 8.90
CA LEU A 260 25.00 -24.19 7.62
C LEU A 260 26.51 -24.47 7.77
N ASP A 261 27.10 -25.14 6.79
CA ASP A 261 28.54 -25.41 6.68
C ASP A 261 29.32 -24.19 6.15
N ALA A 262 30.65 -24.31 6.09
CA ALA A 262 31.54 -23.25 5.59
C ALA A 262 31.33 -22.90 4.09
N SER A 263 30.51 -23.66 3.35
CA SER A 263 30.09 -23.38 1.97
C SER A 263 28.64 -22.87 1.86
N GLY A 264 27.92 -22.73 2.97
CA GLY A 264 26.53 -22.30 3.02
C GLY A 264 25.49 -23.40 2.81
N ARG A 265 25.88 -24.69 2.85
CA ARG A 265 24.97 -25.84 2.72
C ARG A 265 24.45 -26.30 4.09
N PRO A 266 23.26 -26.91 4.20
CA PRO A 266 22.77 -27.44 5.47
C PRO A 266 23.72 -28.47 6.11
N LEU A 267 23.98 -28.31 7.41
CA LEU A 267 24.74 -29.26 8.23
C LEU A 267 23.95 -30.56 8.45
N PRO A 268 24.62 -31.73 8.53
CA PRO A 268 23.97 -32.95 8.98
C PRO A 268 23.57 -32.82 10.45
N VAL A 269 22.48 -33.50 10.84
CA VAL A 269 21.90 -33.44 12.21
C VAL A 269 22.94 -33.74 13.30
N SER A 270 23.90 -34.63 13.02
CA SER A 270 25.02 -34.95 13.92
C SER A 270 25.93 -33.76 14.22
N GLU A 271 26.20 -32.89 13.25
CA GLU A 271 27.03 -31.68 13.43
C GLU A 271 26.23 -30.53 14.02
N LEU A 272 24.93 -30.46 13.72
CA LEU A 272 23.99 -29.52 14.31
C LEU A 272 23.90 -29.65 15.84
N LEU A 273 24.05 -30.88 16.38
CA LEU A 273 24.15 -31.12 17.83
C LEU A 273 25.47 -30.65 18.46
N HIS A 274 26.54 -30.50 17.68
CA HIS A 274 27.84 -30.02 18.17
C HIS A 274 28.00 -28.49 18.01
N SER A 275 27.20 -27.84 17.17
CA SER A 275 27.27 -26.39 16.93
C SER A 275 26.97 -25.57 18.20
N THR A 276 26.15 -26.10 19.12
CA THR A 276 25.82 -25.45 20.40
C THR A 276 27.00 -25.30 21.34
N ASP A 277 27.97 -26.22 21.30
CA ASP A 277 29.17 -26.12 22.15
C ASP A 277 30.19 -25.16 21.53
N VAL A 278 30.35 -25.17 20.20
CA VAL A 278 31.17 -24.17 19.46
C VAL A 278 30.68 -22.75 19.72
N PHE A 279 29.36 -22.53 19.75
CA PHE A 279 28.79 -21.22 20.09
C PHE A 279 29.11 -20.79 21.52
N ARG A 280 29.08 -21.72 22.49
CA ARG A 280 29.43 -21.45 23.89
C ARG A 280 30.91 -21.04 24.02
N GLU A 281 31.81 -21.74 23.34
CA GLU A 281 33.24 -21.40 23.33
C GLU A 281 33.52 -20.03 22.69
N TYR A 282 32.94 -19.73 21.53
CA TYR A 282 33.09 -18.42 20.89
C TYR A 282 32.53 -17.30 21.77
N ALA A 283 31.37 -17.49 22.41
CA ALA A 283 30.80 -16.50 23.33
C ALA A 283 31.75 -16.22 24.51
N HIS A 284 32.37 -17.25 25.10
CA HIS A 284 33.39 -17.08 26.13
C HIS A 284 34.64 -16.33 25.61
N GLN A 285 35.07 -16.58 24.38
CA GLN A 285 36.20 -15.88 23.77
C GLN A 285 35.88 -14.40 23.53
N VAL A 286 34.72 -14.05 22.98
CA VAL A 286 34.32 -12.66 22.75
C VAL A 286 34.16 -11.87 24.05
N ILE A 287 33.61 -12.49 25.11
CA ILE A 287 33.54 -11.85 26.44
C ILE A 287 34.94 -11.54 26.97
N LYS A 288 35.89 -12.49 26.80
CA LYS A 288 37.29 -12.35 27.23
C LYS A 288 38.04 -11.29 26.43
N GLU A 289 37.82 -11.19 25.11
CA GLU A 289 38.50 -10.24 24.22
C GLU A 289 37.94 -8.82 24.34
N LYS A 290 36.61 -8.66 24.51
CA LYS A 290 35.98 -7.35 24.69
C LYS A 290 36.04 -6.81 26.13
N GLY A 291 36.64 -7.55 27.06
CA GLY A 291 36.87 -7.11 28.44
C GLY A 291 35.59 -6.83 29.23
N VAL A 292 34.46 -7.44 28.85
CA VAL A 292 33.16 -7.20 29.50
C VAL A 292 33.20 -7.77 30.92
N PRO A 293 33.02 -6.95 31.99
CA PRO A 293 33.16 -7.42 33.36
C PRO A 293 32.19 -8.55 33.67
N THR A 294 32.73 -9.74 33.95
CA THR A 294 31.93 -10.95 34.19
C THR A 294 31.41 -11.03 35.63
N GLU A 295 30.81 -9.94 36.14
CA GLU A 295 30.16 -9.89 37.45
C GLU A 295 28.63 -10.12 37.37
N VAL A 296 28.21 -11.14 36.62
CA VAL A 296 26.90 -11.77 36.86
C VAL A 296 27.09 -12.79 37.98
N ARG A 297 27.03 -12.28 39.22
CA ARG A 297 27.07 -13.10 40.43
C ARG A 297 25.88 -14.07 40.44
N ALA A 298 26.13 -15.32 40.09
CA ALA A 298 25.10 -16.36 40.05
C ALA A 298 24.36 -16.43 41.40
N ALA A 299 23.04 -16.19 41.36
CA ALA A 299 22.18 -16.44 42.50
C ALA A 299 22.23 -17.95 42.83
N PRO A 300 22.44 -18.36 44.08
CA PRO A 300 22.48 -19.77 44.43
C PRO A 300 21.12 -20.42 44.16
N ALA A 301 21.13 -21.56 43.48
CA ALA A 301 19.91 -22.27 43.10
C ALA A 301 19.15 -22.78 44.33
N GLU A 302 17.98 -22.20 44.61
CA GLU A 302 17.05 -22.74 45.60
C GLU A 302 16.49 -24.09 45.12
N LYS A 303 16.91 -25.17 45.77
CA LYS A 303 16.23 -26.47 45.67
C LYS A 303 14.85 -26.37 46.30
N LYS A 304 13.81 -26.13 45.50
CA LYS A 304 12.42 -26.39 45.91
C LYS A 304 12.16 -27.89 45.98
N VAL A 305 12.28 -28.45 47.17
CA VAL A 305 11.67 -29.74 47.52
C VAL A 305 10.20 -29.47 47.88
N LEU A 306 9.27 -30.17 47.24
CA LEU A 306 7.88 -30.19 47.70
C LEU A 306 7.78 -31.05 48.97
N ALA A 307 7.24 -30.47 50.03
CA ALA A 307 6.57 -31.19 51.11
C ALA A 307 5.47 -30.31 51.69
N ASN A 308 4.26 -30.87 51.84
CA ASN A 308 3.20 -30.27 52.64
C ASN A 308 3.53 -30.45 54.12
N GLU A 309 3.25 -29.47 54.97
CA GLU A 309 2.65 -29.69 56.30
C GLU A 309 2.19 -28.38 56.97
N GLU A 310 1.44 -28.51 58.06
CA GLU A 310 0.53 -27.50 58.60
C GLU A 310 1.14 -26.52 59.61
N ILE A 311 0.52 -25.33 59.67
CA ILE A 311 0.23 -24.50 60.85
C ILE A 311 1.03 -24.79 62.15
N THR A 312 1.85 -23.83 62.58
CA THR A 312 1.75 -23.28 63.95
C THR A 312 2.38 -21.89 64.10
N ARG A 313 1.90 -21.13 65.11
CA ARG A 313 2.42 -19.81 65.49
C ARG A 313 3.61 -19.96 66.43
N GLU A 314 4.61 -19.09 66.33
CA GLU A 314 5.14 -18.38 67.51
C GLU A 314 5.98 -17.15 67.13
N ALA A 315 6.07 -16.19 68.05
CA ALA A 315 6.74 -14.90 67.84
C ALA A 315 8.14 -14.87 68.49
N ARG A 316 9.11 -14.21 67.84
CA ARG A 316 10.34 -13.69 68.48
C ARG A 316 10.95 -12.53 67.70
N SER A 317 11.85 -11.81 68.36
CA SER A 317 12.07 -10.38 68.17
C SER A 317 13.51 -9.98 67.77
N LEU A 318 13.63 -8.95 66.91
CA LEU A 318 14.79 -8.05 66.77
C LEU A 318 16.10 -8.69 66.22
N PRO A 319 17.11 -7.91 65.74
CA PRO A 319 17.32 -6.45 65.87
C PRO A 319 17.57 -5.65 64.56
N LYS A 320 17.61 -4.32 64.71
CA LYS A 320 17.98 -3.34 63.66
C LYS A 320 19.50 -3.34 63.39
N PRO A 321 19.96 -3.12 62.13
CA PRO A 321 21.24 -2.51 61.84
C PRO A 321 21.16 -0.96 61.85
N LYS A 322 22.33 -0.31 61.92
CA LYS A 322 22.49 1.10 62.32
C LYS A 322 22.55 2.08 61.13
N GLU A 323 22.19 3.33 61.42
CA GLU A 323 22.44 4.49 60.56
C GLU A 323 23.94 4.74 60.35
N THR A 324 24.30 5.27 59.18
CA THR A 324 25.49 6.12 59.00
C THR A 324 25.15 7.28 58.07
N LEU A 325 25.61 8.47 58.46
CA LEU A 325 25.53 9.74 57.73
C LEU A 325 26.35 9.66 56.40
N SER A 326 26.27 10.56 55.40
CA SER A 326 25.80 11.95 55.36
C SER A 326 25.67 12.55 53.93
N MET A 327 25.03 13.72 53.82
CA MET A 327 25.14 14.79 52.80
C MET A 327 24.78 14.57 51.30
N ALA A 328 23.62 15.10 50.89
CA ALA A 328 23.41 15.87 49.64
C ALA A 328 22.14 16.76 49.77
N PRO A 329 22.01 17.90 49.06
CA PRO A 329 21.10 18.98 49.47
C PRO A 329 19.66 18.92 48.92
N ALA A 330 18.77 19.64 49.62
CA ALA A 330 17.32 19.60 49.48
C ALA A 330 16.74 20.18 48.17
N TRP A 331 15.83 19.42 47.54
CA TRP A 331 14.73 19.97 46.76
C TRP A 331 13.43 19.91 47.59
N LYS A 332 12.74 21.06 47.71
CA LYS A 332 11.50 21.21 48.49
C LYS A 332 10.28 20.90 47.62
N SER A 333 9.89 19.63 47.51
CA SER A 333 8.55 19.27 47.02
C SER A 333 7.50 19.59 48.10
N ARG A 334 6.61 20.55 47.82
CA ARG A 334 5.45 20.84 48.69
C ARG A 334 4.42 19.70 48.59
N THR A 335 4.25 18.92 49.65
CA THR A 335 3.09 18.06 49.83
C THR A 335 1.88 18.91 50.25
N PRO A 336 0.70 18.80 49.59
CA PRO A 336 -0.54 19.34 50.13
C PRO A 336 -1.03 18.48 51.31
N ALA A 337 -1.72 19.10 52.27
CA ALA A 337 -2.26 18.42 53.44
C ALA A 337 -3.49 17.53 53.10
N PRO A 338 -3.73 16.44 53.87
CA PRO A 338 -4.88 15.57 53.64
C PRO A 338 -6.19 16.22 54.13
N LEU A 339 -7.15 16.41 53.21
CA LEU A 339 -8.51 16.79 53.54
C LEU A 339 -9.34 15.55 53.91
N THR A 340 -9.56 15.35 55.21
CA THR A 340 -10.48 14.33 55.72
C THR A 340 -11.94 14.78 55.61
N THR A 341 -12.70 14.16 54.72
CA THR A 341 -14.18 14.20 54.73
C THR A 341 -14.76 12.78 54.56
N PRO A 342 -15.92 12.47 55.14
CA PRO A 342 -16.39 11.10 55.29
C PRO A 342 -17.07 10.56 54.03
N ILE A 343 -16.68 9.35 53.61
CA ILE A 343 -17.23 8.67 52.43
C ILE A 343 -18.68 8.24 52.70
N ARG A 344 -19.64 9.01 52.19
CA ARG A 344 -21.05 8.62 52.10
C ARG A 344 -21.24 7.70 50.89
N LYS A 345 -21.36 6.39 51.11
CA LYS A 345 -21.67 5.41 50.06
C LYS A 345 -22.98 5.75 49.37
N THR A 346 -22.89 6.28 48.15
CA THR A 346 -24.00 6.39 47.20
C THR A 346 -23.54 5.74 45.90
N SER A 347 -24.13 4.59 45.59
CA SER A 347 -23.83 3.84 44.37
C SER A 347 -24.50 4.51 43.18
N THR A 348 -23.75 5.33 42.44
CA THR A 348 -24.18 5.84 41.14
C THR A 348 -24.10 4.69 40.12
N PRO A 349 -25.17 4.39 39.35
CA PRO A 349 -25.08 3.41 38.28
C PRO A 349 -24.19 3.94 37.15
N MET A 350 -23.50 3.02 36.45
CA MET A 350 -22.73 3.37 35.24
C MET A 350 -23.64 4.02 34.18
N PRO A 351 -23.13 4.98 33.39
CA PRO A 351 -23.85 5.49 32.24
C PRO A 351 -24.03 4.37 31.21
N THR A 352 -25.29 4.00 30.95
CA THR A 352 -25.64 3.12 29.84
C THR A 352 -25.29 3.84 28.52
N PRO A 353 -24.66 3.17 27.53
CA PRO A 353 -24.41 3.80 26.24
C PRO A 353 -25.73 4.25 25.61
N THR A 354 -25.79 5.51 25.20
CA THR A 354 -26.96 6.08 24.51
C THR A 354 -27.12 5.35 23.16
N PRO A 355 -28.29 4.75 22.86
CA PRO A 355 -28.47 4.01 21.62
C PRO A 355 -28.45 4.96 20.41
N THR A 356 -27.76 4.55 19.35
CA THR A 356 -27.85 5.18 18.03
C THR A 356 -29.33 5.27 17.62
N PRO A 357 -29.82 6.42 17.10
CA PRO A 357 -31.18 6.52 16.61
C PRO A 357 -31.41 5.52 15.47
N ALA A 358 -32.51 4.76 15.56
CA ALA A 358 -32.86 3.80 14.52
C ALA A 358 -33.19 4.53 13.20
N PRO A 359 -32.84 3.96 12.03
CA PRO A 359 -33.20 4.54 10.73
C PRO A 359 -34.73 4.62 10.57
N SER A 360 -35.21 5.68 9.93
CA SER A 360 -36.65 5.99 9.83
C SER A 360 -37.29 5.66 8.47
N GLU A 361 -36.52 5.16 7.51
CA GLU A 361 -36.97 4.83 6.16
C GLU A 361 -36.86 3.32 5.90
N ALA A 362 -37.61 2.82 4.92
CA ALA A 362 -37.70 1.39 4.61
C ALA A 362 -36.43 0.90 3.88
N MET A 363 -35.38 0.60 4.66
CA MET A 363 -34.12 0.06 4.17
C MET A 363 -34.27 -1.36 3.63
N SER A 364 -33.52 -1.69 2.58
CA SER A 364 -33.41 -3.03 2.01
C SER A 364 -32.61 -3.98 2.93
N SER A 365 -32.77 -5.29 2.74
CA SER A 365 -32.01 -6.33 3.45
C SER A 365 -30.48 -6.22 3.27
N ALA A 366 -30.01 -5.55 2.22
CA ALA A 366 -28.59 -5.28 1.98
C ALA A 366 -28.09 -4.07 2.79
N GLU A 367 -28.87 -2.98 2.84
CA GLU A 367 -28.55 -1.80 3.64
C GLU A 367 -28.65 -2.10 5.15
N LEU A 368 -29.60 -2.94 5.58
CA LEU A 368 -29.65 -3.45 6.95
C LEU A 368 -28.43 -4.31 7.31
N ALA A 369 -27.89 -5.09 6.37
CA ALA A 369 -26.65 -5.84 6.58
C ALA A 369 -25.44 -4.91 6.76
N GLN A 370 -25.32 -3.86 5.93
CA GLN A 370 -24.28 -2.84 6.08
C GLN A 370 -24.42 -2.04 7.39
N TYR A 371 -25.65 -1.71 7.80
CA TYR A 371 -25.91 -1.08 9.10
C TYR A 371 -25.36 -1.94 10.25
N VAL A 372 -25.60 -3.27 10.24
CA VAL A 372 -25.08 -4.19 11.26
C VAL A 372 -23.55 -4.14 11.35
N VAL A 373 -22.83 -4.12 10.22
CA VAL A 373 -21.35 -3.97 10.21
C VAL A 373 -20.94 -2.66 10.88
N SER A 374 -21.56 -1.54 10.49
CA SER A 374 -21.19 -0.20 10.98
C SER A 374 -21.47 0.02 12.48
N GLU A 375 -22.62 -0.46 12.99
CA GLU A 375 -23.01 -0.36 14.39
C GLU A 375 -22.12 -1.24 15.28
N MET A 376 -21.79 -2.44 14.80
CA MET A 376 -20.99 -3.41 15.54
C MET A 376 -19.48 -3.13 15.50
N ARG A 377 -19.01 -2.29 14.57
CA ARG A 377 -17.58 -1.99 14.32
C ARG A 377 -16.73 -3.25 14.21
N LEU A 378 -17.23 -4.26 13.50
CA LEU A 378 -16.50 -5.52 13.33
C LEU A 378 -15.31 -5.32 12.39
N LEU A 379 -14.14 -5.75 12.85
CA LEU A 379 -12.98 -5.96 11.98
C LEU A 379 -13.05 -7.39 11.46
N LEU A 380 -13.30 -7.53 10.16
CA LEU A 380 -13.30 -8.82 9.47
C LEU A 380 -11.96 -9.00 8.75
N PRO A 381 -11.35 -10.21 8.79
CA PRO A 381 -9.95 -10.41 8.38
C PRO A 381 -9.71 -10.31 6.87
N SER A 382 -10.75 -10.34 6.04
CA SER A 382 -10.64 -10.17 4.59
C SER A 382 -11.97 -9.74 3.95
N HIS A 383 -11.89 -9.15 2.76
CA HIS A 383 -13.05 -8.75 1.95
C HIS A 383 -13.99 -9.93 1.60
N ASP A 384 -13.43 -11.13 1.43
CA ASP A 384 -14.21 -12.36 1.23
C ASP A 384 -15.07 -12.69 2.46
N VAL A 385 -14.52 -12.53 3.67
CA VAL A 385 -15.25 -12.75 4.92
C VAL A 385 -16.30 -11.66 5.13
N GLU A 386 -16.02 -10.42 4.76
CA GLU A 386 -17.00 -9.33 4.75
C GLU A 386 -18.17 -9.61 3.79
N SER A 387 -17.87 -10.00 2.56
CA SER A 387 -18.89 -10.36 1.54
C SER A 387 -19.76 -11.54 1.99
N ARG A 388 -19.16 -12.56 2.65
CA ARG A 388 -19.89 -13.68 3.26
C ARG A 388 -20.74 -13.22 4.45
N PHE A 389 -20.20 -12.39 5.35
CA PHE A 389 -20.92 -11.84 6.50
C PHE A 389 -22.16 -11.05 6.06
N LEU A 390 -22.01 -10.13 5.10
CA LEU A 390 -23.10 -9.38 4.50
C LEU A 390 -24.15 -10.31 3.89
N SER A 391 -23.73 -11.33 3.14
CA SER A 391 -24.62 -12.34 2.57
C SER A 391 -25.40 -13.14 3.61
N LEU A 392 -24.78 -13.49 4.75
CA LEU A 392 -25.45 -14.14 5.88
C LEU A 392 -26.48 -13.21 6.53
N CYS A 393 -26.13 -11.94 6.77
CA CYS A 393 -27.05 -10.93 7.28
C CYS A 393 -28.26 -10.73 6.35
N THR A 394 -28.05 -10.57 5.04
CA THR A 394 -29.13 -10.44 4.06
C THR A 394 -30.03 -11.68 4.03
N ARG A 395 -29.47 -12.90 4.09
CA ARG A 395 -30.25 -14.14 4.21
C ARG A 395 -31.09 -14.18 5.50
N TYR A 396 -30.57 -13.67 6.61
CA TYR A 396 -31.28 -13.59 7.89
C TYR A 396 -32.45 -12.59 7.83
N PHE A 397 -32.24 -11.39 7.28
CA PHE A 397 -33.30 -10.39 7.09
C PHE A 397 -34.37 -10.85 6.10
N ASP A 398 -34.00 -11.56 5.03
CA ASP A 398 -34.92 -12.20 4.08
C ASP A 398 -35.68 -13.41 4.68
N ASN A 399 -35.43 -13.79 5.94
CA ASN A 399 -36.01 -14.97 6.61
C ASN A 399 -35.62 -16.32 5.94
N ARG A 400 -34.48 -16.40 5.24
CA ARG A 400 -34.00 -17.62 4.55
C ARG A 400 -33.17 -18.55 5.43
N ILE A 401 -32.86 -18.15 6.66
CA ILE A 401 -32.15 -18.93 7.69
C ILE A 401 -32.76 -18.65 9.06
N SER A 402 -32.68 -19.63 9.96
CA SER A 402 -33.16 -19.50 11.34
C SER A 402 -32.23 -18.61 12.20
N VAL A 403 -32.67 -18.33 13.44
CA VAL A 403 -31.88 -17.58 14.43
C VAL A 403 -30.64 -18.39 14.85
N GLU A 404 -30.83 -19.69 14.99
CA GLU A 404 -29.82 -20.67 15.36
C GLU A 404 -28.82 -20.88 14.22
N GLU A 405 -29.31 -21.11 12.99
CA GLU A 405 -28.48 -21.25 11.79
C GLU A 405 -27.64 -19.99 11.54
N PHE A 406 -28.22 -18.79 11.66
CA PHE A 406 -27.48 -17.56 11.46
C PHE A 406 -26.34 -17.40 12.47
N ARG A 407 -26.59 -17.69 13.76
CA ARG A 407 -25.54 -17.66 14.79
C ARG A 407 -24.46 -18.71 14.52
N ASP A 408 -24.84 -19.91 14.11
CA ASP A 408 -23.92 -21.02 13.90
C ASP A 408 -23.06 -20.81 12.62
N GLU A 409 -23.61 -20.23 11.54
CA GLU A 409 -22.82 -19.81 10.35
C GLU A 409 -21.84 -18.67 10.69
N LEU A 410 -22.22 -17.74 11.57
CA LEU A 410 -21.32 -16.67 12.01
C LEU A 410 -20.10 -17.18 12.80
N THR A 411 -20.27 -18.25 13.59
CA THR A 411 -19.19 -18.82 14.43
C THR A 411 -18.38 -19.92 13.75
N LYS A 412 -18.82 -20.45 12.60
CA LYS A 412 -18.03 -21.38 11.79
C LYS A 412 -16.71 -20.75 11.33
N VAL A 413 -15.67 -21.58 11.25
CA VAL A 413 -14.34 -21.21 10.75
C VAL A 413 -14.41 -20.78 9.28
N VAL A 414 -13.62 -19.77 8.91
CA VAL A 414 -13.56 -19.17 7.56
C VAL A 414 -13.28 -20.20 6.45
N GLU A 415 -12.45 -21.21 6.75
CA GLU A 415 -12.11 -22.32 5.85
C GLU A 415 -13.34 -23.16 5.44
N ILE A 416 -14.35 -23.26 6.31
CA ILE A 416 -15.58 -24.03 6.09
C ILE A 416 -16.74 -23.10 5.65
N GLY A 417 -16.42 -21.88 5.18
CA GLY A 417 -17.38 -20.92 4.66
C GLY A 417 -18.07 -20.03 5.70
N GLY A 418 -17.72 -20.14 6.98
CA GLY A 418 -18.26 -19.27 8.03
C GLY A 418 -17.62 -17.88 8.10
N ALA A 419 -18.08 -17.06 9.05
CA ALA A 419 -17.54 -15.71 9.28
C ALA A 419 -16.41 -15.64 10.33
N GLY A 420 -16.12 -16.74 11.04
CA GLY A 420 -15.02 -16.83 12.02
C GLY A 420 -15.20 -15.99 13.29
N LEU A 421 -16.40 -15.49 13.59
CA LEU A 421 -16.64 -14.65 14.76
C LEU A 421 -16.60 -15.46 16.06
N THR A 422 -16.18 -14.82 17.16
CA THR A 422 -16.33 -15.45 18.48
C THR A 422 -17.81 -15.60 18.82
N MET A 423 -18.15 -16.59 19.65
CA MET A 423 -19.54 -16.78 20.12
C MET A 423 -20.11 -15.52 20.80
N ALA A 424 -19.25 -14.73 21.47
CA ALA A 424 -19.67 -13.47 22.07
C ALA A 424 -20.03 -12.41 21.00
N ASP A 425 -19.19 -12.25 19.96
CA ASP A 425 -19.43 -11.27 18.89
C ASP A 425 -20.63 -11.66 18.03
N ALA A 426 -20.75 -12.95 17.67
CA ALA A 426 -21.91 -13.48 16.96
C ALA A 426 -23.23 -13.26 17.75
N GLN A 427 -23.19 -13.41 19.08
CA GLN A 427 -24.35 -13.09 19.92
C GLN A 427 -24.67 -11.59 19.95
N ARG A 428 -23.67 -10.68 19.92
CA ARG A 428 -23.92 -9.23 19.81
C ARG A 428 -24.53 -8.87 18.45
N VAL A 429 -23.98 -9.41 17.35
CA VAL A 429 -24.52 -9.29 15.99
C VAL A 429 -25.98 -9.74 15.94
N LEU A 430 -26.28 -10.89 16.54
CA LEU A 430 -27.63 -11.44 16.60
C LEU A 430 -28.61 -10.52 17.33
N VAL A 431 -28.19 -9.89 18.43
CA VAL A 431 -29.02 -8.92 19.17
C VAL A 431 -29.31 -7.67 18.32
N VAL A 432 -28.31 -7.12 17.61
CA VAL A 432 -28.51 -5.97 16.70
C VAL A 432 -29.41 -6.34 15.52
N ALA A 433 -29.17 -7.49 14.87
CA ALA A 433 -30.00 -7.96 13.76
C ALA A 433 -31.45 -8.25 14.20
N GLN A 434 -31.66 -8.83 15.39
CA GLN A 434 -33.00 -9.01 15.96
C GLN A 434 -33.68 -7.68 16.30
N ARG A 435 -32.94 -6.69 16.81
CA ARG A 435 -33.45 -5.33 17.08
C ARG A 435 -33.94 -4.67 15.78
N LEU A 436 -33.13 -4.73 14.72
CA LEU A 436 -33.47 -4.19 13.40
C LEU A 436 -34.65 -4.91 12.75
N ARG A 437 -34.74 -6.24 12.89
CA ARG A 437 -35.85 -7.05 12.36
C ARG A 437 -37.17 -6.89 13.14
N LYS A 438 -37.12 -6.46 14.40
CA LYS A 438 -38.30 -6.18 15.25
C LYS A 438 -38.78 -4.73 15.20
N ALA A 439 -37.95 -3.80 14.74
CA ALA A 439 -38.45 -2.52 14.28
C ALA A 439 -39.22 -2.80 12.98
N ASP A 440 -40.55 -2.63 13.00
CA ASP A 440 -41.43 -3.01 11.89
C ASP A 440 -41.21 -2.13 10.64
N PHE A 441 -40.13 -2.37 9.92
CA PHE A 441 -39.94 -1.96 8.53
C PHE A 441 -40.83 -2.85 7.65
N SER A 442 -42.14 -2.65 7.76
CA SER A 442 -43.14 -3.33 6.94
C SER A 442 -42.99 -2.90 5.48
N VAL A 443 -42.12 -3.60 4.74
CA VAL A 443 -42.03 -3.48 3.28
C VAL A 443 -43.40 -3.84 2.71
N PRO A 444 -44.14 -2.89 2.09
CA PRO A 444 -45.40 -3.23 1.47
C PRO A 444 -45.13 -4.22 0.34
N GLN A 445 -45.67 -5.43 0.43
CA GLN A 445 -45.58 -6.41 -0.66
C GLN A 445 -46.43 -5.94 -1.84
N ILE A 446 -45.84 -5.12 -2.71
CA ILE A 446 -46.43 -4.72 -3.98
C ILE A 446 -46.42 -5.94 -4.90
N SER A 447 -47.53 -6.66 -4.91
CA SER A 447 -47.80 -7.75 -5.86
C SER A 447 -48.07 -7.16 -7.25
N VAL A 448 -47.01 -6.82 -7.99
CA VAL A 448 -47.12 -6.39 -9.39
C VAL A 448 -47.50 -7.60 -10.26
N PRO A 449 -48.67 -7.62 -10.92
CA PRO A 449 -49.01 -8.70 -11.83
C PRO A 449 -48.17 -8.62 -13.11
N MET A 450 -47.36 -9.66 -13.36
CA MET A 450 -46.53 -9.74 -14.58
C MET A 450 -47.37 -9.62 -15.86
N PRO A 451 -47.07 -8.66 -16.76
CA PRO A 451 -47.61 -8.68 -18.11
C PRO A 451 -46.95 -9.81 -18.93
N LYS A 452 -47.78 -10.61 -19.62
CA LYS A 452 -47.28 -11.69 -20.49
C LYS A 452 -46.47 -11.10 -21.66
N PRO A 453 -45.23 -11.53 -21.92
CA PRO A 453 -44.45 -11.02 -23.03
C PRO A 453 -45.07 -11.44 -24.37
N ARG A 454 -45.52 -10.46 -25.15
CA ARG A 454 -46.02 -10.64 -26.52
C ARG A 454 -45.12 -9.87 -27.49
N ILE A 455 -43.89 -10.36 -27.66
CA ILE A 455 -43.02 -9.97 -28.77
C ILE A 455 -42.72 -11.26 -29.55
N LYS A 456 -43.23 -11.34 -30.78
CA LYS A 456 -42.85 -12.41 -31.71
C LYS A 456 -41.48 -12.03 -32.29
N ALA A 457 -40.48 -12.89 -32.12
CA ALA A 457 -39.24 -12.76 -32.86
C ALA A 457 -39.51 -12.87 -34.39
N PRO A 458 -38.85 -12.06 -35.24
CA PRO A 458 -38.94 -12.21 -36.68
C PRO A 458 -38.35 -13.57 -37.11
N SER A 459 -39.00 -14.24 -38.06
CA SER A 459 -38.53 -15.55 -38.56
C SER A 459 -37.31 -15.39 -39.48
N LEU A 460 -36.48 -16.43 -39.54
CA LEU A 460 -35.24 -16.47 -40.34
C LEU A 460 -35.46 -16.09 -41.83
N GLU A 461 -36.61 -16.46 -42.39
CA GLU A 461 -37.02 -16.10 -43.76
C GLU A 461 -37.11 -14.58 -44.02
N SER A 462 -37.39 -13.77 -42.98
CA SER A 462 -37.47 -12.31 -43.10
C SER A 462 -36.08 -11.65 -43.13
N LEU A 463 -35.06 -12.28 -42.54
CA LEU A 463 -33.66 -11.88 -42.66
C LEU A 463 -33.08 -12.27 -44.03
N GLN A 464 -33.42 -13.46 -44.55
CA GLN A 464 -32.91 -13.93 -45.83
C GLN A 464 -33.37 -13.10 -47.04
N ARG A 465 -34.56 -12.49 -46.99
CA ARG A 465 -35.03 -11.56 -48.05
C ARG A 465 -34.35 -10.18 -48.04
N ALA A 466 -33.62 -9.83 -46.98
CA ALA A 466 -32.90 -8.55 -46.91
C ALA A 466 -31.51 -8.60 -47.58
N MET A 467 -31.02 -9.79 -47.97
CA MET A 467 -29.68 -9.96 -48.55
C MET A 467 -29.66 -10.04 -50.09
N ASP A 468 -30.79 -10.28 -50.75
CA ASP A 468 -30.89 -10.39 -52.21
C ASP A 468 -31.50 -9.14 -52.87
N VAL A 469 -30.76 -8.02 -52.88
CA VAL A 469 -31.01 -6.88 -53.78
C VAL A 469 -29.71 -6.40 -54.41
N ASN A 470 -29.32 -7.04 -55.50
CA ASN A 470 -28.25 -6.58 -56.38
C ASN A 470 -28.74 -5.37 -57.21
N THR A 471 -28.16 -4.18 -56.99
CA THR A 471 -28.38 -3.02 -57.87
C THR A 471 -27.05 -2.34 -58.19
N PRO A 472 -26.65 -2.16 -59.46
CA PRO A 472 -25.39 -1.54 -59.80
C PRO A 472 -25.51 -0.01 -59.82
N VAL A 473 -24.70 0.69 -59.02
CA VAL A 473 -24.57 2.15 -59.07
C VAL A 473 -23.14 2.54 -59.44
N ALA A 474 -23.02 3.57 -60.28
CA ALA A 474 -21.83 3.88 -61.05
C ALA A 474 -20.67 4.46 -60.23
N LYS A 475 -19.45 4.19 -60.71
CA LYS A 475 -18.19 4.74 -60.20
C LYS A 475 -18.17 6.27 -60.25
N LYS A 476 -17.95 6.93 -59.11
CA LYS A 476 -17.23 8.21 -59.03
C LYS A 476 -16.14 8.07 -57.97
N GLY A 477 -14.92 8.48 -58.34
CA GLY A 477 -13.76 8.32 -57.47
C GLY A 477 -13.78 9.33 -56.33
N VAL A 478 -13.47 8.84 -55.12
CA VAL A 478 -13.04 9.64 -53.98
C VAL A 478 -11.72 9.02 -53.51
N GLN A 479 -10.69 9.86 -53.34
CA GLN A 479 -9.37 9.40 -52.92
C GLN A 479 -9.44 8.94 -51.46
N HIS A 480 -8.77 7.82 -51.17
CA HIS A 480 -8.71 7.27 -49.82
C HIS A 480 -7.57 7.93 -49.05
N THR A 481 -7.85 9.06 -48.39
CA THR A 481 -6.98 9.59 -47.34
C THR A 481 -7.22 8.77 -46.07
N GLN A 482 -6.18 8.04 -45.62
CA GLN A 482 -6.20 7.45 -44.29
C GLN A 482 -6.34 8.56 -43.24
N PRO A 483 -7.11 8.36 -42.15
CA PRO A 483 -7.06 9.27 -41.02
C PRO A 483 -5.65 9.19 -40.41
N GLN A 484 -4.92 10.30 -40.44
CA GLN A 484 -3.71 10.40 -39.64
C GLN A 484 -4.11 10.47 -38.17
N VAL A 485 -3.46 9.66 -37.34
CA VAL A 485 -3.50 9.84 -35.89
C VAL A 485 -2.70 11.11 -35.62
N GLU A 486 -3.38 12.17 -35.21
CA GLU A 486 -2.70 13.41 -34.80
C GLU A 486 -1.92 13.13 -33.51
N ASP A 487 -0.62 13.37 -33.56
CA ASP A 487 0.31 13.10 -32.48
C ASP A 487 0.24 14.24 -31.45
N ILE A 488 -0.54 14.04 -30.40
CA ILE A 488 -0.96 15.08 -29.42
C ILE A 488 0.24 15.75 -28.70
N PHE A 489 1.45 15.18 -28.79
CA PHE A 489 2.67 15.71 -28.17
C PHE A 489 3.70 16.25 -29.18
N GLY A 490 3.41 16.21 -30.48
CA GLY A 490 4.35 16.50 -31.55
C GLY A 490 4.27 17.91 -32.16
N ASN A 491 4.50 18.98 -31.38
CA ASN A 491 4.76 20.30 -32.00
C ASN A 491 5.63 21.25 -31.16
N ILE A 492 6.95 21.15 -31.33
CA ILE A 492 7.91 22.21 -31.01
C ILE A 492 8.83 22.37 -32.21
N ASP A 493 8.84 23.56 -32.81
CA ASP A 493 9.63 23.88 -33.99
C ASP A 493 11.15 23.79 -33.76
N ALA A 494 11.86 23.40 -34.81
CA ALA A 494 13.31 23.19 -34.77
C ALA A 494 14.10 24.50 -34.67
N VAL A 495 15.10 24.52 -33.78
CA VAL A 495 16.19 25.52 -33.77
C VAL A 495 17.44 24.85 -34.38
N PRO A 496 18.14 25.50 -35.34
CA PRO A 496 19.21 24.85 -36.09
C PRO A 496 20.51 24.68 -35.29
N ALA A 497 21.25 23.63 -35.64
CA ALA A 497 22.52 23.29 -35.00
C ALA A 497 23.62 24.36 -35.18
N MET A 498 24.37 24.62 -34.11
CA MET A 498 25.73 25.16 -34.16
C MET A 498 26.68 24.13 -33.53
N GLY A 499 27.80 23.85 -34.21
CA GLY A 499 28.75 22.79 -33.83
C GLY A 499 30.09 23.33 -33.30
N THR A 500 31.14 22.50 -33.47
CA THR A 500 32.52 22.67 -32.95
C THR A 500 32.65 22.44 -31.44
N SER A 501 33.73 21.87 -30.87
CA SER A 501 35.00 21.30 -31.39
C SER A 501 35.51 20.23 -30.41
N ALA A 502 35.83 19.01 -30.82
CA ALA A 502 37.18 18.58 -31.21
C ALA A 502 38.31 18.86 -30.19
N TRP A 503 38.75 17.83 -29.44
CA TRP A 503 40.05 17.79 -28.74
C TRP A 503 40.71 16.38 -28.78
N ASN A 504 41.62 16.24 -29.74
CA ASN A 504 42.88 15.49 -29.78
C ASN A 504 43.21 14.35 -28.77
N THR A 505 43.32 13.13 -29.32
CA THR A 505 44.54 12.27 -29.38
C THR A 505 45.84 12.84 -28.76
N LEU A 506 46.55 12.18 -27.82
CA LEU A 506 47.61 11.11 -27.93
C LEU A 506 48.43 11.11 -26.59
N PRO A 507 49.46 10.25 -26.32
CA PRO A 507 49.89 8.97 -26.91
C PRO A 507 50.16 7.82 -25.88
N THR A 508 50.60 6.66 -26.40
CA THR A 508 51.04 5.45 -25.67
C THR A 508 52.51 5.49 -25.20
N THR A 509 52.82 4.93 -24.01
CA THR A 509 54.09 4.23 -23.71
C THR A 509 53.97 3.21 -22.56
N MET A 510 54.35 1.94 -22.81
CA MET A 510 55.08 0.98 -21.91
C MET A 510 54.53 0.68 -20.48
N ARG A 511 54.74 -0.46 -19.77
CA ARG A 511 55.42 -1.78 -19.92
C ARG A 511 55.19 -2.53 -18.55
N GLU A 512 55.13 -3.86 -18.35
CA GLU A 512 55.58 -5.06 -19.07
C GLU A 512 54.60 -6.29 -18.90
N ALA A 513 55.15 -7.50 -19.09
CA ALA A 513 54.62 -8.86 -19.17
C ALA A 513 53.92 -9.50 -17.95
N SER A 514 52.95 -10.37 -18.27
CA SER A 514 52.88 -11.75 -17.74
C SER A 514 52.15 -12.66 -18.73
N SER A 515 52.89 -13.46 -19.51
CA SER A 515 52.35 -14.25 -20.61
C SER A 515 51.95 -15.67 -20.20
N VAL A 516 50.64 -15.93 -20.09
CA VAL A 516 50.11 -17.31 -20.12
C VAL A 516 49.58 -17.58 -21.54
N LYS A 517 50.23 -18.51 -22.26
CA LYS A 517 49.79 -18.93 -23.59
C LYS A 517 48.41 -19.61 -23.51
N ARG A 518 47.35 -18.90 -23.88
CA ARG A 518 46.10 -19.50 -24.35
C ARG A 518 46.08 -19.41 -25.88
N GLY A 519 45.78 -20.51 -26.55
CA GLY A 519 45.61 -20.51 -28.00
C GLY A 519 44.40 -19.67 -28.44
N PRO A 520 44.30 -19.29 -29.72
CA PRO A 520 43.17 -18.52 -30.22
C PRO A 520 41.88 -19.35 -30.07
N VAL A 521 40.97 -18.85 -29.23
CA VAL A 521 39.60 -19.37 -29.19
C VAL A 521 38.90 -18.94 -30.49
N PRO A 522 38.33 -19.87 -31.28
CA PRO A 522 37.65 -19.50 -32.52
C PRO A 522 36.40 -18.66 -32.22
N VAL A 523 36.45 -17.39 -32.60
CA VAL A 523 35.30 -16.48 -32.57
C VAL A 523 34.29 -16.98 -33.61
N GLY A 524 33.09 -17.39 -33.17
CA GLY A 524 32.02 -17.81 -34.07
C GLY A 524 31.26 -19.09 -33.70
N ALA A 525 31.49 -19.69 -32.54
CA ALA A 525 30.63 -20.76 -32.01
C ALA A 525 29.24 -20.21 -31.65
N ARG A 526 28.34 -20.13 -32.64
CA ARG A 526 26.90 -19.93 -32.40
C ARG A 526 26.44 -21.03 -31.44
N SER A 527 25.82 -20.65 -30.32
CA SER A 527 25.20 -21.64 -29.43
C SER A 527 24.18 -22.44 -30.22
N MET A 528 24.39 -23.74 -30.32
CA MET A 528 23.38 -24.65 -30.85
C MET A 528 22.16 -24.55 -29.91
N PRO A 529 20.94 -24.36 -30.44
CA PRO A 529 19.77 -24.26 -29.59
C PRO A 529 19.62 -25.55 -28.79
N THR A 530 19.68 -25.44 -27.46
CA THR A 530 19.35 -26.54 -26.56
C THR A 530 17.90 -26.92 -26.80
N LEU A 531 17.62 -28.21 -26.98
CA LEU A 531 16.24 -28.67 -27.12
C LEU A 531 15.54 -28.51 -25.76
N MET A 532 14.70 -27.48 -25.63
CA MET A 532 13.96 -27.15 -24.41
C MET A 532 12.47 -27.50 -24.61
N GLY A 533 11.77 -27.86 -23.54
CA GLY A 533 10.32 -28.08 -23.61
C GLY A 533 9.55 -26.76 -23.70
N PRO A 534 8.29 -26.72 -24.17
CA PRO A 534 7.55 -25.47 -24.33
C PRO A 534 7.46 -24.60 -23.06
N LEU A 535 7.35 -25.24 -21.88
CA LEU A 535 7.42 -24.56 -20.58
C LEU A 535 8.77 -23.89 -20.31
N ASP A 536 9.87 -24.54 -20.68
CA ASP A 536 11.22 -24.03 -20.45
C ASP A 536 11.58 -22.98 -21.49
N GLU A 537 11.11 -23.10 -22.74
CA GLU A 537 11.16 -22.06 -23.76
C GLU A 537 10.44 -20.79 -23.29
N LEU A 538 9.19 -20.92 -22.81
CA LEU A 538 8.43 -19.79 -22.26
C LEU A 538 9.12 -19.14 -21.04
N ARG A 539 9.74 -19.94 -20.17
CA ARG A 539 10.48 -19.45 -18.99
C ARG A 539 11.81 -18.77 -19.37
N ALA A 540 12.51 -19.27 -20.38
CA ALA A 540 13.81 -18.75 -20.81
C ALA A 540 13.69 -17.52 -21.73
N MET A 541 12.51 -17.32 -22.34
CA MET A 541 12.23 -16.32 -23.36
C MET A 541 12.83 -14.94 -23.04
N ASN A 542 13.81 -14.54 -23.85
CA ASN A 542 14.47 -13.24 -23.76
C ASN A 542 14.23 -12.37 -25.00
N LEU A 543 14.73 -11.13 -24.95
CA LEU A 543 14.54 -10.12 -25.99
C LEU A 543 15.13 -10.52 -27.35
N GLU A 544 16.25 -11.25 -27.38
CA GLU A 544 16.85 -11.68 -28.64
C GLU A 544 16.04 -12.83 -29.26
N GLU A 545 15.59 -13.79 -28.45
CA GLU A 545 14.70 -14.86 -28.87
C GLU A 545 13.37 -14.34 -29.40
N PHE A 546 12.75 -13.36 -28.71
CA PHE A 546 11.53 -12.71 -29.18
C PHE A 546 11.68 -12.08 -30.56
N ARG A 547 12.77 -11.33 -30.78
CA ARG A 547 13.11 -10.73 -32.08
C ARG A 547 13.49 -11.77 -33.15
N ARG A 548 13.89 -12.99 -32.75
CA ARG A 548 14.14 -14.13 -33.65
C ARG A 548 12.86 -14.88 -34.02
N LEU A 549 11.80 -14.86 -33.18
CA LEU A 549 10.51 -15.50 -33.50
C LEU A 549 9.84 -14.86 -34.72
N SER A 550 9.75 -13.52 -34.74
CA SER A 550 9.41 -12.74 -35.93
C SER A 550 9.99 -11.32 -35.81
N PRO A 551 10.39 -10.68 -36.94
CA PRO A 551 10.71 -9.25 -36.95
C PRO A 551 9.52 -8.34 -36.62
N ARG A 552 8.28 -8.87 -36.58
CA ARG A 552 7.08 -8.14 -36.17
C ARG A 552 6.64 -8.57 -34.76
N PRO A 553 6.56 -7.65 -33.79
CA PRO A 553 6.23 -8.00 -32.40
C PRO A 553 4.87 -8.71 -32.25
N GLU A 554 3.87 -8.30 -33.02
CA GLU A 554 2.53 -8.93 -33.05
C GLU A 554 2.56 -10.39 -33.51
N GLU A 555 3.47 -10.74 -34.42
CA GLU A 555 3.64 -12.11 -34.91
C GLU A 555 4.44 -12.94 -33.91
N ALA A 556 5.49 -12.38 -33.30
CA ALA A 556 6.25 -13.02 -32.22
C ALA A 556 5.34 -13.36 -31.02
N VAL A 557 4.44 -12.43 -30.63
CA VAL A 557 3.37 -12.66 -29.64
C VAL A 557 2.45 -13.81 -30.05
N LYS A 558 2.05 -13.91 -31.33
CA LYS A 558 1.21 -15.03 -31.80
C LYS A 558 1.92 -16.39 -31.68
N HIS A 559 3.24 -16.44 -31.83
CA HIS A 559 4.00 -17.68 -31.57
C HIS A 559 3.92 -18.10 -30.09
N ILE A 560 4.09 -17.15 -29.17
CA ILE A 560 3.97 -17.38 -27.71
C ILE A 560 2.53 -17.79 -27.34
N ALA A 561 1.52 -17.12 -27.90
CA ALA A 561 0.11 -17.48 -27.73
C ALA A 561 -0.19 -18.90 -28.23
N ASN A 562 0.39 -19.30 -29.36
CA ASN A 562 0.26 -20.66 -29.89
C ASN A 562 0.95 -21.71 -28.99
N GLN A 563 2.12 -21.42 -28.40
CA GLN A 563 2.75 -22.30 -27.41
C GLN A 563 1.85 -22.52 -26.18
N LEU A 564 1.24 -21.47 -25.65
CA LEU A 564 0.26 -21.59 -24.55
C LEU A 564 -0.99 -22.37 -24.95
N ARG A 565 -1.44 -22.27 -26.21
CA ARG A 565 -2.57 -23.06 -26.72
C ARG A 565 -2.21 -24.54 -26.87
N VAL A 566 -0.99 -24.88 -27.29
CA VAL A 566 -0.52 -26.28 -27.30
C VAL A 566 -0.48 -26.85 -25.88
N LEU A 567 -0.02 -26.08 -24.90
CA LEU A 567 -0.08 -26.49 -23.48
C LEU A 567 -1.53 -26.64 -22.99
N GLU A 568 -2.48 -25.83 -23.45
CA GLU A 568 -3.91 -25.99 -23.17
C GLU A 568 -4.52 -27.25 -23.78
N GLU A 569 -4.12 -27.59 -25.02
CA GLU A 569 -4.50 -28.82 -25.71
C GLU A 569 -3.99 -30.08 -24.96
N GLU A 570 -2.88 -29.98 -24.23
CA GLU A 570 -2.43 -31.02 -23.28
C GLU A 570 -3.25 -31.02 -21.98
N SER A 571 -3.39 -29.87 -21.30
CA SER A 571 -4.38 -29.65 -20.24
C SER A 571 -4.48 -28.18 -19.79
N VAL A 572 -5.60 -27.82 -19.17
CA VAL A 572 -5.78 -26.52 -18.49
C VAL A 572 -4.69 -26.26 -17.43
N ALA A 573 -4.23 -27.30 -16.72
CA ALA A 573 -3.14 -27.18 -15.74
C ALA A 573 -1.80 -26.84 -16.39
N GLN A 574 -1.49 -27.42 -17.56
CA GLN A 574 -0.29 -27.09 -18.33
C GLN A 574 -0.36 -25.67 -18.90
N LYS A 575 -1.53 -25.21 -19.36
CA LYS A 575 -1.73 -23.80 -19.73
C LYS A 575 -1.41 -22.85 -18.56
N ALA A 576 -1.93 -23.13 -17.37
CA ALA A 576 -1.68 -22.32 -16.18
C ALA A 576 -0.18 -22.31 -15.81
N ALA A 577 0.49 -23.46 -15.88
CA ALA A 577 1.94 -23.56 -15.71
C ALA A 577 2.72 -22.77 -16.79
N GLY A 578 2.23 -22.76 -18.03
CA GLY A 578 2.77 -21.97 -19.13
C GLY A 578 2.63 -20.46 -18.93
N ILE A 579 1.48 -19.98 -18.47
CA ILE A 579 1.26 -18.56 -18.12
C ILE A 579 2.19 -18.14 -16.97
N HIS A 580 2.38 -19.01 -15.97
CA HIS A 580 3.32 -18.77 -14.88
C HIS A 580 4.79 -18.81 -15.35
N ALA A 581 5.15 -19.71 -16.26
CA ALA A 581 6.49 -19.74 -16.87
C ALA A 581 6.78 -18.46 -17.66
N TRP A 582 5.83 -18.02 -18.49
CA TRP A 582 5.88 -16.77 -19.24
C TRP A 582 6.02 -15.54 -18.32
N SER A 583 5.25 -15.47 -17.22
CA SER A 583 5.29 -14.32 -16.32
C SER A 583 6.66 -14.14 -15.66
N GLN A 584 7.37 -15.25 -15.42
CA GLN A 584 8.74 -15.31 -14.91
C GLN A 584 9.84 -15.03 -15.96
N SER A 585 9.50 -14.96 -17.25
CA SER A 585 10.48 -14.85 -18.33
C SER A 585 11.30 -13.54 -18.26
N PRO A 586 12.60 -13.55 -18.62
CA PRO A 586 13.43 -12.34 -18.69
C PRO A 586 12.80 -11.22 -19.53
N LEU A 587 12.09 -11.58 -20.61
CA LEU A 587 11.36 -10.65 -21.47
C LEU A 587 10.18 -9.99 -20.74
N ASN A 588 9.31 -10.77 -20.09
CA ASN A 588 8.17 -10.21 -19.36
C ASN A 588 8.62 -9.40 -18.13
N GLN A 589 9.72 -9.80 -17.48
CA GLN A 589 10.33 -9.03 -16.39
C GLN A 589 10.93 -7.69 -16.88
N LEU A 590 11.45 -7.63 -18.12
CA LEU A 590 11.87 -6.37 -18.74
C LEU A 590 10.68 -5.45 -19.03
N TYR A 591 9.59 -5.99 -19.58
CA TYR A 591 8.32 -5.27 -19.77
C TYR A 591 7.80 -4.66 -18.45
N LEU A 592 7.72 -5.47 -17.39
CA LEU A 592 7.28 -5.01 -16.07
C LEU A 592 8.20 -3.93 -15.47
N ARG A 593 9.52 -4.04 -15.70
CA ARG A 593 10.51 -3.04 -15.25
C ARG A 593 10.31 -1.70 -15.92
N ILE A 594 10.14 -1.67 -17.24
CA ILE A 594 9.90 -0.43 -18.00
C ILE A 594 8.60 0.24 -17.53
N GLY A 595 7.54 -0.54 -17.31
CA GLY A 595 6.27 -0.04 -16.75
C GLY A 595 6.42 0.56 -15.34
N ARG A 596 7.22 -0.08 -14.46
CA ARG A 596 7.55 0.47 -13.14
C ARG A 596 8.39 1.74 -13.22
N GLU A 597 9.43 1.78 -14.05
CA GLU A 597 10.29 2.96 -14.17
C GLU A 597 9.55 4.19 -14.74
N SER A 598 8.60 3.97 -15.66
CA SER A 598 7.66 4.98 -16.15
C SER A 598 6.79 5.53 -15.01
N LEU A 599 6.24 4.64 -14.18
CA LEU A 599 5.49 5.02 -12.99
C LEU A 599 6.35 5.78 -11.97
N ASP A 600 7.52 5.27 -11.61
CA ASP A 600 8.33 5.77 -10.49
C ASP A 600 8.94 7.14 -10.81
N ARG A 601 9.22 7.44 -12.09
CA ARG A 601 9.71 8.75 -12.55
C ARG A 601 8.63 9.68 -13.11
N MET A 602 7.38 9.23 -13.18
CA MET A 602 6.27 9.93 -13.85
C MET A 602 6.59 10.32 -15.32
N MET A 603 7.37 9.48 -15.99
CA MET A 603 7.77 9.65 -17.40
C MET A 603 6.89 8.78 -18.30
N SER A 604 6.71 9.14 -19.57
CA SER A 604 6.04 8.25 -20.51
C SER A 604 6.87 6.98 -20.75
N VAL A 605 6.21 5.88 -21.14
CA VAL A 605 6.91 4.63 -21.48
C VAL A 605 7.91 4.84 -22.62
N ASP A 606 7.58 5.69 -23.61
CA ASP A 606 8.49 6.02 -24.70
C ASP A 606 9.73 6.79 -24.22
N ASP A 607 9.57 7.77 -23.32
CA ASP A 607 10.69 8.51 -22.75
C ASP A 607 11.62 7.61 -21.91
N VAL A 608 11.06 6.62 -21.19
CA VAL A 608 11.85 5.63 -20.45
C VAL A 608 12.62 4.72 -21.40
N ILE A 609 11.97 4.21 -22.45
CA ILE A 609 12.60 3.41 -23.51
C ILE A 609 13.72 4.22 -24.18
N ARG A 610 13.49 5.50 -24.47
CA ARG A 610 14.48 6.42 -25.05
C ARG A 610 15.69 6.61 -24.14
N ALA A 611 15.45 6.91 -22.86
CA ALA A 611 16.51 7.07 -21.86
C ALA A 611 17.33 5.78 -21.63
N GLN A 612 16.71 4.60 -21.66
CA GLN A 612 17.41 3.31 -21.60
C GLN A 612 18.24 3.05 -22.86
N ASN A 613 17.71 3.36 -24.06
CA ASN A 613 18.44 3.25 -25.33
C ASN A 613 19.67 4.17 -25.37
N GLU A 614 19.56 5.41 -24.87
CA GLU A 614 20.69 6.35 -24.76
C GLU A 614 21.80 5.82 -23.85
N ARG A 615 21.44 5.12 -22.76
CA ARG A 615 22.37 4.41 -21.87
C ARG A 615 22.91 3.10 -22.44
N LYS A 616 22.39 2.65 -23.59
CA LYS A 616 22.67 1.35 -24.23
C LYS A 616 22.30 0.15 -23.36
N GLU A 617 21.30 0.31 -22.50
CA GLU A 617 20.72 -0.78 -21.73
C GLU A 617 19.78 -1.62 -22.63
N PRO A 618 19.67 -2.94 -22.40
CA PRO A 618 18.79 -3.80 -23.19
C PRO A 618 17.32 -3.45 -22.91
N THR A 619 16.64 -2.85 -23.89
CA THR A 619 15.26 -2.36 -23.76
C THR A 619 14.36 -2.77 -24.92
N LEU A 620 13.04 -2.72 -24.67
CA LEU A 620 11.99 -2.94 -25.66
C LEU A 620 11.84 -1.71 -26.55
N THR A 621 11.47 -1.89 -27.81
CA THR A 621 10.88 -0.81 -28.60
C THR A 621 9.43 -0.58 -28.18
N ILE A 622 8.87 0.59 -28.50
CA ILE A 622 7.47 0.92 -28.14
C ILE A 622 6.46 -0.09 -28.70
N ALA A 623 6.69 -0.59 -29.92
CA ALA A 623 5.85 -1.61 -30.56
C ALA A 623 5.97 -2.99 -29.88
N GLU A 624 7.17 -3.35 -29.38
CA GLU A 624 7.35 -4.58 -28.61
C GLU A 624 6.69 -4.49 -27.24
N PHE A 625 6.79 -3.33 -26.57
CA PHE A 625 6.12 -3.08 -25.30
C PHE A 625 4.59 -3.16 -25.45
N GLN A 626 4.02 -2.52 -26.48
CA GLN A 626 2.58 -2.56 -26.76
C GLN A 626 2.10 -3.99 -27.08
N ALA A 627 2.79 -4.72 -27.96
CA ALA A 627 2.41 -6.10 -28.29
C ALA A 627 2.44 -7.03 -27.06
N ILE A 628 3.43 -6.88 -26.18
CA ILE A 628 3.51 -7.63 -24.91
C ILE A 628 2.40 -7.20 -23.93
N ALA A 629 2.07 -5.90 -23.86
CA ALA A 629 0.98 -5.40 -23.03
C ALA A 629 -0.39 -5.98 -23.45
N ASP A 630 -0.70 -5.91 -24.75
CA ASP A 630 -1.92 -6.45 -25.33
C ASP A 630 -2.01 -7.97 -25.14
N PHE A 631 -0.90 -8.69 -25.35
CA PHE A 631 -0.83 -10.12 -25.08
C PHE A 631 -1.11 -10.44 -23.62
N ASN A 632 -0.43 -9.77 -22.69
CA ASN A 632 -0.61 -9.94 -21.25
C ASN A 632 -2.03 -9.58 -20.79
N ARG A 633 -2.78 -8.75 -21.53
CA ARG A 633 -4.20 -8.51 -21.30
C ARG A 633 -5.06 -9.72 -21.66
N THR A 634 -4.72 -10.47 -22.71
CA THR A 634 -5.45 -11.70 -23.11
C THR A 634 -5.22 -12.91 -22.20
N LEU A 635 -4.13 -12.93 -21.43
CA LEU A 635 -3.81 -14.03 -20.52
C LEU A 635 -4.56 -13.99 -19.18
N ARG A 636 -5.32 -12.92 -18.92
CA ARG A 636 -6.09 -12.73 -17.69
C ARG A 636 -7.48 -13.35 -17.86
N PHE A 637 -7.64 -14.54 -17.29
CA PHE A 637 -8.93 -15.23 -17.12
C PHE A 637 -9.66 -14.69 -15.90
#